data_AF-A0A0R1J0I5-F1
#
_entry.id   AF-A0A0R1J0I5-F1
#
_cell.length_a   1.000
_cell.length_b   1.000
_cell.length_c   1.000
_cell.angle_alpha   90.00
_cell.angle_beta   90.00
_cell.angle_gamma   90.00
#
_symmetry.space_group_name_H-M   'P 1'
#
loop_
_entity.id
_entity.type
_entity.pdbx_description
1 polymer ?
#
loop_
_entity_poly.entity_id
_entity_poly.type
_entity_poly.pdbx_seq_one_letter_code
_entity_poly.pdbx_strand_id
1 'polypeptide(L)'
;MKQEIAKNVVLNIDPIKKFRTIKIQIDFLRPLNKEETTTRRLLANVLSNSTKSYPSFRALNDREMELYGSEINVYTRNLLNLNDLAFSIEFADPKFLLNGNDLLKENIDLLSKIIFDPNLKNDHEFSDESFDTEKRNLMSNLSSVDDN
;
A
#
# COMPACT_ATOMS: atom_id res chain seq x y z
N MET A 1 16.60 4.77 -14.72
CA MET A 1 16.89 3.42 -15.28
C MET A 1 15.58 2.63 -15.35
N LYS A 2 15.33 1.94 -16.45
CA LYS A 2 14.14 1.08 -16.63
C LYS A 2 14.61 -0.34 -16.90
N GLN A 3 14.04 -1.31 -16.20
CA GLN A 3 14.40 -2.73 -16.31
C GLN A 3 13.13 -3.59 -16.24
N GLU A 4 13.01 -4.57 -17.11
CA GLU A 4 11.99 -5.62 -16.97
C GLU A 4 12.54 -6.71 -16.05
N ILE A 5 11.82 -7.03 -14.97
CA ILE A 5 12.25 -7.97 -13.93
C ILE A 5 11.48 -9.30 -14.00
N ALA A 6 10.31 -9.30 -14.62
CA ALA A 6 9.54 -10.47 -15.01
C ALA A 6 8.60 -10.08 -16.16
N LYS A 7 7.96 -11.06 -16.81
CA LYS A 7 6.99 -10.78 -17.88
C LYS A 7 5.91 -9.82 -17.39
N ASN A 8 5.79 -8.66 -18.05
CA ASN A 8 4.87 -7.58 -17.69
C ASN A 8 5.12 -6.92 -16.31
N VAL A 9 6.30 -7.10 -15.72
CA VAL A 9 6.70 -6.44 -14.47
C VAL A 9 7.94 -5.60 -14.73
N VAL A 10 7.76 -4.28 -14.65
CA VAL A 10 8.79 -3.30 -15.01
C VAL A 10 9.18 -2.48 -13.79
N LEU A 11 10.46 -2.50 -13.47
CA LEU A 11 11.09 -1.64 -12.48
C LEU A 11 11.58 -0.35 -13.12
N ASN A 12 11.14 0.79 -12.59
CA ASN A 12 11.69 2.10 -12.93
C ASN A 12 12.40 2.66 -11.70
N ILE A 13 13.64 3.09 -11.86
CA ILE A 13 14.45 3.73 -10.82
C ILE A 13 14.80 5.13 -11.28
N ASP A 14 14.42 6.14 -10.51
CA ASP A 14 14.75 7.54 -10.76
C ASP A 14 15.53 8.15 -9.58
N PRO A 15 16.87 8.26 -9.69
CA PRO A 15 17.69 8.84 -8.63
C PRO A 15 17.52 10.37 -8.55
N ILE A 16 16.71 10.82 -7.60
CA ILE A 16 16.45 12.25 -7.36
C ILE A 16 17.18 12.71 -6.10
N LYS A 17 18.08 13.71 -6.21
CA LYS A 17 18.84 14.25 -5.06
C LYS A 17 18.11 15.34 -4.25
N LYS A 18 16.94 15.78 -4.72
CA LYS A 18 16.16 16.86 -4.11
C LYS A 18 15.54 16.46 -2.76
N PHE A 19 15.22 15.18 -2.58
CA PHE A 19 14.53 14.68 -1.40
C PHE A 19 15.49 14.04 -0.40
N ARG A 20 15.11 14.07 0.88
CA ARG A 20 15.79 13.34 1.96
C ARG A 20 15.15 11.98 2.26
N THR A 21 14.18 11.60 1.46
CA THR A 21 13.42 10.36 1.56
C THR A 21 13.64 9.51 0.31
N ILE A 22 13.34 8.22 0.44
CA ILE A 22 13.20 7.26 -0.64
C ILE A 22 11.72 6.89 -0.69
N LYS A 23 11.15 6.88 -1.89
CA LYS A 23 9.80 6.37 -2.13
C LYS A 23 9.87 5.14 -3.03
N ILE A 24 9.19 4.08 -2.62
CA ILE A 24 8.98 2.86 -3.41
C ILE A 24 7.48 2.78 -3.70
N GLN A 25 7.12 2.53 -4.95
CA GLN A 25 5.72 2.39 -5.37
C GLN A 25 5.57 1.19 -6.30
N ILE A 26 4.50 0.43 -6.11
CA ILE A 26 4.08 -0.72 -6.92
C ILE A 26 2.67 -0.44 -7.42
N ASP A 27 2.51 -0.36 -8.73
CA ASP A 27 1.25 -0.03 -9.41
C ASP A 27 0.65 -1.27 -10.10
N PHE A 28 -0.52 -1.71 -9.66
CA PHE A 28 -1.27 -2.82 -10.27
C PHE A 28 -2.30 -2.26 -11.26
N LEU A 29 -1.86 -2.09 -12.49
CA LEU A 29 -2.66 -1.55 -13.58
C LEU A 29 -3.64 -2.58 -14.13
N ARG A 30 -4.93 -2.22 -14.20
CA ARG A 30 -5.99 -3.04 -14.77
C ARG A 30 -6.86 -2.20 -15.71
N PRO A 31 -7.38 -2.71 -16.84
CA PRO A 31 -8.37 -1.99 -17.63
C PRO A 31 -9.55 -1.54 -16.77
N LEU A 32 -10.05 -0.33 -17.04
CA LEU A 32 -11.15 0.24 -16.26
C LEU A 32 -12.39 -0.65 -16.40
N ASN A 33 -12.87 -1.19 -15.28
CA ASN A 33 -14.13 -1.91 -15.18
C ASN A 33 -14.93 -1.33 -14.01
N LYS A 34 -16.11 -0.77 -14.32
CA LYS A 34 -16.98 -0.14 -13.32
C LYS A 34 -17.41 -1.10 -12.21
N GLU A 35 -17.63 -2.37 -12.55
CA GLU A 35 -18.04 -3.40 -11.59
C GLU A 35 -16.95 -3.71 -10.56
N GLU A 36 -15.68 -3.46 -10.91
CA GLU A 36 -14.52 -3.74 -10.06
C GLU A 36 -14.02 -2.52 -9.30
N THR A 37 -14.49 -1.31 -9.63
CA THR A 37 -14.01 -0.07 -8.99
C THR A 37 -14.20 -0.11 -7.47
N THR A 38 -15.39 -0.50 -7.00
CA THR A 38 -15.71 -0.55 -5.57
C THR A 38 -14.94 -1.65 -4.86
N THR A 39 -14.83 -2.84 -5.46
CA THR A 39 -14.11 -3.96 -4.85
C THR A 39 -12.62 -3.68 -4.75
N ARG A 40 -12.02 -3.04 -5.77
CA ARG A 40 -10.62 -2.62 -5.74
C ARG A 40 -10.35 -1.52 -4.71
N ARG A 41 -11.27 -0.56 -4.56
CA ARG A 41 -11.15 0.47 -3.53
C ARG A 41 -11.25 -0.11 -2.11
N LEU A 42 -12.20 -1.03 -1.89
CA LEU A 42 -12.30 -1.74 -0.61
C LEU A 42 -11.06 -2.60 -0.35
N LEU A 43 -10.53 -3.28 -1.35
CA LEU A 43 -9.29 -4.04 -1.25
C LEU A 43 -8.12 -3.16 -0.82
N ALA A 44 -7.97 -1.97 -1.42
CA ALA A 44 -6.94 -1.02 -1.03
C ALA A 44 -7.02 -0.67 0.47
N ASN A 45 -8.22 -0.32 0.95
CA ASN A 45 -8.46 0.03 2.35
C ASN A 45 -8.16 -1.14 3.31
N VAL A 46 -8.59 -2.36 2.97
CA VAL A 46 -8.36 -3.53 3.83
C VAL A 46 -6.87 -3.86 3.94
N LEU A 47 -6.14 -3.81 2.81
CA LEU A 47 -4.72 -4.10 2.78
C LEU A 47 -3.87 -3.00 3.44
N SER A 48 -4.31 -1.73 3.41
CA SER A 48 -3.58 -0.65 4.09
C SER A 48 -3.64 -0.74 5.61
N ASN A 49 -4.62 -1.46 6.16
CA ASN A 49 -4.94 -1.38 7.59
C ASN A 49 -4.62 -2.65 8.37
N SER A 50 -4.30 -3.76 7.69
CA SER A 50 -3.84 -4.96 8.38
C SER A 50 -3.12 -5.93 7.45
N THR A 51 -2.21 -6.70 8.02
CA THR A 51 -1.54 -7.84 7.40
C THR A 51 -1.55 -8.99 8.39
N LYS A 52 -1.17 -10.20 7.96
CA LYS A 52 -1.06 -11.34 8.87
C LYS A 52 -0.07 -11.08 10.01
N SER A 53 1.04 -10.40 9.72
CA SER A 53 2.07 -10.05 10.72
C SER A 53 1.68 -8.85 11.59
N TYR A 54 0.84 -7.95 11.06
CA TYR A 54 0.38 -6.73 11.73
C TYR A 54 -1.15 -6.66 11.64
N PRO A 55 -1.88 -7.38 12.51
CA PRO A 55 -3.31 -7.67 12.32
C PRO A 55 -4.24 -6.50 12.66
N SER A 56 -3.72 -5.30 12.90
CA SER A 56 -4.51 -4.09 13.15
C SER A 56 -3.80 -2.85 12.62
N PHE A 57 -4.57 -1.79 12.40
CA PHE A 57 -4.04 -0.49 11.95
C PHE A 57 -2.97 0.03 12.92
N ARG A 58 -3.20 -0.15 14.23
CA ARG A 58 -2.22 0.21 15.26
C ARG A 58 -0.91 -0.55 15.10
N ALA A 59 -0.97 -1.87 14.87
CA ALA A 59 0.24 -2.68 14.71
C ALA A 59 1.07 -2.26 13.46
N LEU A 60 0.40 -1.83 12.39
CA LEU A 60 1.09 -1.25 11.23
C LEU A 60 1.73 0.09 11.55
N ASN A 61 1.02 1.00 12.23
CA ASN A 61 1.58 2.30 12.64
C ASN A 61 2.76 2.14 13.60
N ASP A 62 2.66 1.22 14.56
CA ASP A 62 3.77 0.90 15.48
C ASP A 62 5.01 0.46 14.68
N ARG A 63 4.79 -0.36 13.64
CA ARG A 63 5.86 -0.80 12.74
C ARG A 63 6.44 0.34 11.89
N GLU A 64 5.61 1.23 11.37
CA GLU A 64 6.05 2.44 10.67
C GLU A 64 6.94 3.32 11.56
N MET A 65 6.56 3.48 12.83
CA MET A 65 7.35 4.22 13.82
C MET A 65 8.69 3.56 14.12
N GLU A 66 8.74 2.23 14.24
CA GLU A 66 10.00 1.47 14.37
C GLU A 66 10.93 1.71 13.17
N LEU A 67 10.36 1.88 11.97
CA LEU A 67 11.09 2.17 10.73
C LEU A 67 11.32 3.67 10.53
N TYR A 68 11.63 4.39 11.61
CA TYR A 68 11.92 5.84 11.58
C TYR A 68 10.76 6.70 11.05
N GLY A 69 9.52 6.29 11.30
CA GLY A 69 8.33 7.00 10.80
C GLY A 69 8.17 6.87 9.29
N SER A 70 8.35 5.65 8.78
CA SER A 70 8.01 5.32 7.39
C SER A 70 6.50 5.51 7.18
N GLU A 71 6.08 5.87 5.97
CA GLU A 71 4.67 6.11 5.67
C GLU A 71 4.22 5.23 4.51
N ILE A 72 3.20 4.40 4.76
CA ILE A 72 2.52 3.57 3.79
C ILE A 72 1.34 4.35 3.22
N ASN A 73 1.16 4.25 1.91
CA ASN A 73 -0.04 4.75 1.25
C ASN A 73 -0.52 3.73 0.21
N VAL A 74 -1.79 3.34 0.31
CA VAL A 74 -2.46 2.44 -0.63
C VAL A 74 -3.71 3.13 -1.17
N TYR A 75 -3.85 3.19 -2.48
CA TYR A 75 -4.99 3.87 -3.09
C TYR A 75 -5.36 3.26 -4.43
N THR A 76 -6.58 3.55 -4.87
CA THR A 76 -7.00 3.34 -6.25
C THR A 76 -7.19 4.68 -6.95
N ARG A 77 -6.77 4.80 -8.21
CA ARG A 77 -7.10 5.95 -9.07
C ARG A 77 -7.46 5.50 -10.48
N ASN A 78 -8.31 6.27 -11.16
CA ASN A 78 -8.55 6.09 -12.59
C ASN A 78 -7.48 6.89 -13.35
N LEU A 79 -6.71 6.20 -14.20
CA LEU A 79 -5.68 6.78 -15.04
C LEU A 79 -6.02 6.44 -16.50
N LEU A 80 -6.57 7.40 -17.23
CA LEU A 80 -7.08 7.20 -18.60
C LEU A 80 -8.10 6.04 -18.64
N ASN A 81 -7.78 4.96 -19.35
CA ASN A 81 -8.59 3.74 -19.48
C ASN A 81 -8.17 2.63 -18.50
N LEU A 82 -7.36 2.94 -17.49
CA LEU A 82 -6.90 2.02 -16.46
C LEU A 82 -7.42 2.42 -15.09
N ASN A 83 -7.64 1.42 -14.23
CA ASN A 83 -7.70 1.58 -12.79
C ASN A 83 -6.39 1.09 -12.17
N ASP A 84 -5.69 2.01 -11.54
CA ASP A 84 -4.42 1.80 -10.87
C ASP A 84 -4.68 1.53 -9.39
N LEU A 85 -4.30 0.35 -8.90
CA LEU A 85 -4.23 0.04 -7.48
C LEU A 85 -2.75 0.13 -7.07
N ALA A 86 -2.42 1.21 -6.38
CA ALA A 86 -1.05 1.58 -6.05
C ALA A 86 -0.78 1.34 -4.57
N PHE A 87 0.38 0.76 -4.28
CA PHE A 87 0.95 0.62 -2.95
C PHE A 87 2.25 1.38 -2.93
N SER A 88 2.47 2.21 -1.92
CA SER A 88 3.74 2.91 -1.76
C SER A 88 4.17 2.96 -0.32
N ILE A 89 5.48 3.04 -0.13
CA ILE A 89 6.11 3.35 1.14
C ILE A 89 7.15 4.45 0.94
N GLU A 90 7.12 5.46 1.78
CA GLU A 90 8.10 6.55 1.81
C GLU A 90 8.81 6.58 3.17
N PHE A 91 10.13 6.68 3.16
CA PHE A 91 10.94 6.60 4.37
C PHE A 91 12.22 7.42 4.24
N ALA A 92 12.84 7.76 5.37
CA ALA A 92 14.08 8.53 5.39
C ALA A 92 15.20 7.79 4.65
N ASP A 93 15.94 8.51 3.80
CA ASP A 93 17.08 7.92 3.10
C ASP A 93 18.16 7.52 4.13
N PRO A 94 18.57 6.23 4.19
CA PRO A 94 19.54 5.73 5.15
C PRO A 94 20.83 6.53 5.24
N LYS A 95 21.25 7.20 4.16
CA LYS A 95 22.46 8.01 4.13
C LYS A 95 22.44 9.21 5.08
N PHE A 96 21.27 9.61 5.57
CA PHE A 96 21.10 10.69 6.56
C PHE A 96 20.92 10.18 7.99
N LEU A 97 20.96 8.86 8.21
CA LEU A 97 20.76 8.22 9.50
C LEU A 97 22.08 7.67 10.05
N LEU A 98 22.22 7.68 11.38
CA LEU A 98 23.40 7.09 12.04
C LEU A 98 23.38 5.54 11.98
N ASN A 99 22.19 4.93 11.99
CA ASN A 99 21.99 3.47 12.04
C ASN A 99 20.91 3.00 11.04
N GLY A 100 21.08 3.29 9.74
CA GLY A 100 20.05 3.05 8.71
C GLY A 100 20.25 1.83 7.79
N ASN A 101 21.28 1.01 8.01
CA ASN A 101 21.78 0.05 7.00
C ASN A 101 20.72 -0.95 6.48
N ASP A 102 19.78 -1.37 7.30
CA ASP A 102 18.73 -2.33 6.91
C ASP A 102 17.40 -1.68 6.51
N LEU A 103 17.27 -0.35 6.65
CA LEU A 103 15.97 0.33 6.55
C LEU A 103 15.31 0.16 5.17
N LEU A 104 16.08 0.14 4.08
CA LEU A 104 15.57 -0.14 2.74
C LEU A 104 14.94 -1.54 2.65
N LYS A 105 15.63 -2.55 3.19
CA LYS A 105 15.17 -3.94 3.17
C LYS A 105 13.93 -4.12 4.03
N GLU A 106 13.93 -3.55 5.23
CA GLU A 106 12.81 -3.63 6.16
C GLU A 106 11.55 -2.94 5.62
N ASN A 107 11.69 -1.82 4.90
CA ASN A 107 10.57 -1.15 4.23
C ASN A 107 10.03 -1.95 3.04
N ILE A 108 10.91 -2.58 2.24
CA ILE A 108 10.49 -3.49 1.17
C ILE A 108 9.75 -4.71 1.74
N ASP A 109 10.24 -5.28 2.86
CA ASP A 109 9.60 -6.40 3.54
C ASP A 109 8.20 -6.01 4.07
N LEU A 110 8.07 -4.83 4.67
CA LEU A 110 6.77 -4.31 5.11
C LEU A 110 5.79 -4.15 3.93
N LEU A 111 6.22 -3.53 2.83
CA LEU A 111 5.40 -3.40 1.63
C LEU A 111 5.03 -4.77 1.04
N SER A 112 5.96 -5.73 1.09
CA SER A 112 5.71 -7.12 0.65
C SER A 112 4.66 -7.80 1.51
N LYS A 113 4.70 -7.66 2.84
CA LYS A 113 3.69 -8.21 3.76
C LYS A 113 2.30 -7.64 3.47
N ILE A 114 2.21 -6.35 3.16
CA ILE A 114 0.95 -5.69 2.80
C ILE A 114 0.33 -6.28 1.54
N ILE A 115 1.14 -6.56 0.52
CA ILE A 115 0.65 -7.03 -0.78
C ILE A 115 0.41 -8.55 -0.78
N PHE A 116 1.29 -9.31 -0.13
CA PHE A 116 1.38 -10.77 -0.31
C PHE A 116 1.07 -11.58 0.95
N ASP A 117 0.94 -10.93 2.12
CA ASP A 117 0.59 -11.60 3.38
C ASP A 117 -0.61 -10.91 4.07
N PRO A 118 -1.77 -10.84 3.40
CA PRO A 118 -2.96 -10.16 3.92
C PRO A 118 -3.49 -10.80 5.20
N ASN A 119 -4.21 -10.01 6.02
CA ASN A 119 -4.87 -10.51 7.23
C ASN A 119 -6.14 -11.32 6.89
N LEU A 120 -5.96 -12.62 6.69
CA LEU A 120 -7.03 -13.54 6.34
C LEU A 120 -7.44 -14.43 7.54
N LYS A 121 -8.75 -14.70 7.67
CA LYS A 121 -9.26 -15.68 8.66
C LYS A 121 -9.14 -17.12 8.18
N ASN A 122 -9.02 -17.32 6.87
CA ASN A 122 -8.78 -18.59 6.17
C ASN A 122 -8.05 -18.31 4.84
N ASP A 123 -7.91 -19.29 3.94
CA ASP A 123 -7.13 -19.08 2.70
C ASP A 123 -7.77 -18.12 1.69
N HIS A 124 -9.03 -17.70 1.89
CA HIS A 124 -9.82 -16.98 0.88
C HIS A 124 -10.58 -15.75 1.39
N GLU A 125 -10.65 -15.55 2.71
CA GLU A 125 -11.47 -14.50 3.32
C GLU A 125 -10.64 -13.64 4.27
N PHE A 126 -10.78 -12.31 4.13
CA PHE A 126 -10.25 -11.36 5.11
C PHE A 126 -10.84 -11.58 6.50
N SER A 127 -10.12 -11.17 7.53
CA SER A 127 -10.67 -11.14 8.88
C SER A 127 -11.93 -10.27 8.93
N ASP A 128 -12.96 -10.72 9.66
CA ASP A 128 -14.24 -10.01 9.73
C ASP A 128 -14.05 -8.61 10.31
N GLU A 129 -13.18 -8.47 11.32
CA GLU A 129 -12.86 -7.18 11.93
C GLU A 129 -12.26 -6.18 10.94
N SER A 130 -11.24 -6.59 10.18
CA SER A 130 -10.58 -5.71 9.20
C SER A 130 -11.54 -5.40 8.03
N PHE A 131 -12.28 -6.39 7.53
CA PHE A 131 -13.19 -6.21 6.41
C PHE A 131 -14.39 -5.32 6.76
N ASP A 132 -15.09 -5.61 7.86
CA ASP A 132 -16.31 -4.88 8.23
C ASP A 132 -16.02 -3.43 8.61
N THR A 133 -14.87 -3.18 9.24
CA THR A 133 -14.42 -1.81 9.55
C THR A 133 -14.21 -1.02 8.26
N GLU A 134 -13.46 -1.55 7.30
CA GLU A 134 -13.19 -0.83 6.06
C GLU A 134 -14.40 -0.72 5.14
N LYS A 135 -15.29 -1.69 5.16
CA LYS A 135 -16.58 -1.61 4.49
C LYS A 135 -17.42 -0.47 5.06
N ARG A 136 -17.50 -0.34 6.38
CA ARG A 136 -18.22 0.75 7.05
C ARG A 136 -17.61 2.11 6.71
N ASN A 137 -16.27 2.22 6.77
CA ASN A 137 -15.55 3.43 6.41
C ASN A 137 -15.81 3.82 4.96
N LEU A 138 -15.78 2.87 4.03
CA LEU A 138 -16.05 3.13 2.62
C LEU A 138 -17.48 3.61 2.39
N MET A 139 -18.48 2.97 3.01
CA MET A 139 -19.88 3.42 2.91
C MET A 139 -20.06 4.85 3.45
N SER A 140 -19.47 5.15 4.62
CA SER A 140 -19.53 6.50 5.20
C SER A 140 -18.90 7.55 4.29
N ASN A 141 -17.75 7.24 3.67
CA ASN A 141 -17.09 8.15 2.73
C ASN A 141 -17.94 8.38 1.48
N LEU A 142 -18.63 7.36 0.98
CA LEU A 142 -19.49 7.49 -0.19
C LEU A 142 -20.72 8.37 0.12
N SER A 143 -21.38 8.17 1.27
CA SER A 143 -22.52 9.01 1.65
C SER A 143 -22.14 10.49 1.82
N SER A 144 -20.94 10.78 2.34
CA SER A 144 -20.48 12.17 2.50
C SER A 144 -20.15 12.88 1.18
N VAL A 145 -19.90 12.11 0.10
CA VAL A 145 -19.72 12.70 -1.24
C VAL A 145 -21.06 13.06 -1.87
N ASP A 146 -22.12 12.29 -1.61
CA ASP A 146 -23.47 12.56 -2.13
C ASP A 146 -24.14 13.77 -1.46
N ASP A 147 -23.73 14.13 -0.23
CA ASP A 147 -24.23 15.28 0.53
C ASP A 147 -23.62 16.64 0.12
N ASN A 148 -22.68 16.67 -0.84
CA ASN A 148 -22.02 17.89 -1.37
C ASN A 148 -22.32 18.12 -2.86
#